data_AF-A0A8T6C801-F1
#
_entry.id   AF-A0A8T6C801-F1
#
_cell.length_a   1.000
_cell.length_b   1.000
_cell.length_c   1.000
_cell.angle_alpha   90.00
_cell.angle_beta   90.00
_cell.angle_gamma   90.00
#
_symmetry.space_group_name_H-M   'P 1'
#
loop_
_entity.id
_entity.type
_entity.pdbx_description
1 polymer ?
#
loop_
_entity_poly.entity_id
_entity_poly.type
_entity_poly.pdbx_seq_one_letter_code
_entity_poly.pdbx_strand_id
1 'polypeptide(L)'
;MIRVLAARHLPAAWALAVMLALGGSPAWTKDLGTLGETWPVAEPDLLAKIGARLAEMESSGEMARIEAEAHDRARRRIEEPEAAPGIAPATGWRTRRIDPAIVVSEDILGPGGEVVAAAGTRIDPFEHATLTRDVLFVDGRREAEVAWALDYARPAKIVLLAGRPLDLMRRHGRPFFFDLGARLAGRFAIRATPAVLAHGHAQAFGNAPAPGSVPGRDGIAMGAGGLWLTEIPLGDAPSEKTSADLFHSTNDRRKP
;
A
#
# COMPACT_ATOMS: atom_id res chain seq x y z
N MET A 1 -26.58 98.79 -41.20
CA MET A 1 -26.79 99.96 -40.32
C MET A 1 -26.75 99.47 -38.87
N ILE A 2 -25.74 99.85 -38.09
CA ILE A 2 -25.85 100.37 -36.72
C ILE A 2 -24.45 100.91 -36.38
N ARG A 3 -24.47 102.14 -35.90
CA ARG A 3 -23.35 103.07 -35.73
C ARG A 3 -23.17 103.27 -34.21
N VAL A 4 -22.12 103.99 -33.83
CA VAL A 4 -22.04 104.86 -32.63
C VAL A 4 -21.33 104.31 -31.37
N LEU A 5 -20.15 104.91 -31.14
CA LEU A 5 -19.56 105.46 -29.91
C LEU A 5 -19.25 104.48 -28.75
N ALA A 6 -17.98 104.23 -28.41
CA ALA A 6 -17.01 105.13 -27.76
C ALA A 6 -17.43 105.64 -26.37
N ALA A 7 -16.66 105.21 -25.34
CA ALA A 7 -15.97 106.06 -24.35
C ALA A 7 -16.15 105.71 -22.85
N ARG A 8 -15.02 105.36 -22.22
CA ARG A 8 -14.47 105.91 -20.95
C ARG A 8 -15.02 105.46 -19.58
N HIS A 9 -14.70 104.23 -19.09
CA HIS A 9 -14.73 103.91 -17.63
C HIS A 9 -13.64 102.90 -17.12
N LEU A 10 -12.53 102.71 -17.84
CA LEU A 10 -11.55 101.64 -17.56
C LEU A 10 -10.71 101.69 -16.23
N PRO A 11 -10.47 102.82 -15.52
CA PRO A 11 -9.54 102.79 -14.37
C PRO A 11 -10.14 102.27 -13.05
N ALA A 12 -11.47 102.28 -12.89
CA ALA A 12 -12.12 101.91 -11.63
C ALA A 12 -12.15 100.38 -11.37
N ALA A 13 -12.20 99.57 -12.42
CA ALA A 13 -12.20 98.11 -12.32
C ALA A 13 -10.84 97.54 -11.88
N TRP A 14 -9.74 98.24 -12.19
CA TRP A 14 -8.39 97.81 -11.84
C TRP A 14 -8.07 98.03 -10.36
N ALA A 15 -8.59 99.11 -9.75
CA ALA A 15 -8.37 99.39 -8.33
C ALA A 15 -9.00 98.33 -7.40
N LEU A 16 -10.18 97.80 -7.76
CA LEU A 16 -10.87 96.79 -6.96
C LEU A 16 -10.18 95.40 -7.05
N ALA A 17 -9.63 95.06 -8.21
CA ALA A 17 -8.89 93.81 -8.40
C ALA A 17 -7.57 93.78 -7.61
N VAL A 18 -6.90 94.93 -7.48
CA VAL A 18 -5.69 95.04 -6.65
C VAL A 18 -6.03 94.88 -5.16
N MET A 19 -7.13 95.47 -4.71
CA MET A 19 -7.50 95.42 -3.29
C MET A 19 -7.88 94.01 -2.80
N LEU A 20 -8.44 93.16 -3.67
CA LEU A 20 -8.76 91.77 -3.34
C LEU A 20 -7.53 90.86 -3.30
N ALA A 21 -6.45 91.21 -4.03
CA ALA A 21 -5.21 90.45 -4.04
C ALA A 21 -4.34 90.64 -2.79
N LEU A 22 -4.61 91.68 -1.98
CA LEU A 22 -3.81 92.02 -0.79
C LEU A 22 -4.35 91.44 0.54
N GLY A 23 -5.46 90.69 0.52
CA GLY A 23 -6.16 90.23 1.74
C GLY A 23 -5.86 88.80 2.21
N GLY A 24 -4.99 88.04 1.55
CA GLY A 24 -4.74 86.63 1.90
C GLY A 24 -3.54 86.43 2.83
N SER A 25 -3.76 86.23 4.13
CA SER A 25 -2.72 85.72 5.03
C SER A 25 -2.57 84.20 4.85
N PRO A 26 -1.36 83.65 4.59
CA PRO A 26 -1.18 82.20 4.50
C PRO A 26 -1.24 81.57 5.90
N ALA A 27 -2.18 80.65 6.12
CA ALA A 27 -2.16 79.75 7.27
C ALA A 27 -1.11 78.66 7.05
N TRP A 28 -0.12 78.55 7.94
CA TRP A 28 0.91 77.52 7.87
C TRP A 28 0.45 76.27 8.60
N THR A 29 0.10 75.20 7.88
CA THR A 29 -0.14 73.88 8.47
C THR A 29 1.19 73.16 8.58
N LYS A 30 1.60 72.75 9.79
CA LYS A 30 2.85 72.01 10.00
C LYS A 30 2.55 70.51 10.08
N ASP A 31 3.00 69.76 9.09
CA ASP A 31 2.96 68.29 9.08
C ASP A 31 3.92 67.75 10.15
N LEU A 32 3.39 66.99 11.12
CA LEU A 32 4.17 66.47 12.24
C LEU A 32 4.92 65.16 11.92
N GLY A 33 4.80 64.65 10.69
CA GLY A 33 5.53 63.46 10.24
C GLY A 33 5.14 62.16 10.96
N THR A 34 5.48 61.04 10.35
CA THR A 34 5.33 59.70 10.93
C THR A 34 6.56 59.34 11.77
N LEU A 35 6.37 59.12 13.08
CA LEU A 35 7.40 58.66 14.01
C LEU A 35 7.54 57.13 13.93
N GLY A 36 8.56 56.66 13.20
CA GLY A 36 8.98 55.26 13.17
C GLY A 36 9.19 54.74 11.75
N GLU A 37 10.27 53.95 11.54
CA GLU A 37 10.46 53.24 10.27
C GLU A 37 9.50 52.04 10.20
N THR A 38 8.50 52.13 9.33
CA THR A 38 7.65 50.99 8.97
C THR A 38 8.38 50.17 7.91
N TRP A 39 9.01 49.08 8.34
CA TRP A 39 9.56 48.10 7.40
C TRP A 39 8.42 47.38 6.69
N PRO A 40 8.37 47.36 5.35
CA PRO A 40 7.46 46.47 4.66
C PRO A 40 7.86 45.03 4.96
N VAL A 41 6.93 44.22 5.48
CA VAL A 41 7.14 42.77 5.62
C VAL A 41 7.06 42.15 4.23
N ALA A 42 8.16 42.20 3.49
CA ALA A 42 8.33 41.51 2.23
C ALA A 42 8.94 40.13 2.51
N GLU A 43 8.10 39.15 2.86
CA GLU A 43 8.55 37.77 2.93
C GLU A 43 9.13 37.36 1.56
N PRO A 44 10.34 36.78 1.51
CA PRO A 44 10.90 36.32 0.25
C PRO A 44 9.99 35.28 -0.37
N ASP A 45 9.77 35.39 -1.68
CA ASP A 45 8.97 34.45 -2.47
C ASP A 45 9.37 33.00 -2.15
N LEU A 46 8.40 32.23 -1.65
CA LEU A 46 8.59 30.84 -1.26
C LEU A 46 9.08 30.00 -2.44
N LEU A 47 8.58 30.26 -3.65
CA LEU A 47 9.00 29.54 -4.84
C LEU A 47 10.45 29.85 -5.19
N ALA A 48 10.87 31.11 -5.05
CA ALA A 48 12.27 31.51 -5.25
C ALA A 48 13.20 30.85 -4.23
N LYS A 49 12.77 30.74 -2.96
CA LYS A 49 13.51 30.01 -1.92
C LYS A 49 13.63 28.51 -2.21
N ILE A 50 12.55 27.87 -2.65
CA ILE A 50 12.55 26.46 -3.04
C ILE A 50 13.50 26.24 -4.22
N GLY A 51 13.43 27.10 -5.24
CA GLY A 51 14.31 27.05 -6.43
C GLY A 51 15.78 27.23 -6.08
N ALA A 52 16.12 28.23 -5.26
CA ALA A 52 17.49 28.46 -4.80
C ALA A 52 18.04 27.26 -4.03
N ARG A 53 17.21 26.65 -3.16
CA ARG A 53 17.60 25.45 -2.42
C ARG A 53 17.81 24.25 -3.32
N LEU A 54 16.96 24.03 -4.32
CA LEU A 54 17.14 22.96 -5.31
C LEU A 54 18.42 23.13 -6.13
N ALA A 55 18.74 24.35 -6.59
CA ALA A 55 19.97 24.63 -7.33
C ALA A 55 21.24 24.45 -6.47
N GLU A 56 21.18 24.81 -5.19
CA GLU A 56 22.24 24.52 -4.21
C GLU A 56 22.44 23.01 -4.03
N MET A 57 21.34 22.25 -3.91
CA MET A 57 21.39 20.78 -3.79
C MET A 57 21.90 20.10 -5.06
N GLU A 58 21.61 20.66 -6.24
CA GLU A 58 22.11 20.16 -7.52
C GLU A 58 23.62 20.42 -7.67
N SER A 59 24.06 21.66 -7.43
CA SER A 59 25.48 22.05 -7.52
C SER A 59 26.39 21.39 -6.47
N SER A 60 25.85 21.09 -5.29
CA SER A 60 26.55 20.33 -4.25
C SER A 60 26.55 18.81 -4.47
N GLY A 61 25.79 18.30 -5.44
CA GLY A 61 25.62 16.87 -5.69
C GLY A 61 24.69 16.15 -4.70
N GLU A 62 24.09 16.87 -3.75
CA GLU A 62 23.15 16.33 -2.76
C GLU A 62 21.93 15.68 -3.42
N MET A 63 21.41 16.27 -4.51
CA MET A 63 20.30 15.68 -5.28
C MET A 63 20.64 14.28 -5.81
N ALA A 64 21.82 14.12 -6.41
CA ALA A 64 22.26 12.83 -6.95
C ALA A 64 22.43 11.80 -5.83
N ARG A 65 22.90 12.21 -4.65
CA ARG A 65 22.97 11.33 -3.48
C ARG A 65 21.59 10.86 -3.04
N ILE A 66 20.63 11.77 -2.90
CA ILE A 66 19.25 11.44 -2.49
C ILE A 66 18.60 10.46 -3.49
N GLU A 67 18.81 10.68 -4.79
CA GLU A 67 18.31 9.80 -5.84
C GLU A 67 18.94 8.40 -5.75
N ALA A 68 20.27 8.31 -5.63
CA ALA A 68 20.97 7.05 -5.48
C ALA A 68 20.48 6.27 -4.23
N GLU A 69 20.34 6.95 -3.10
CA GLU A 69 19.81 6.33 -1.89
C GLU A 69 18.34 5.89 -2.05
N ALA A 70 17.51 6.67 -2.74
CA ALA A 70 16.12 6.31 -3.01
C ALA A 70 16.04 5.06 -3.90
N HIS A 71 16.89 4.99 -4.93
CA HIS A 71 17.02 3.84 -5.79
C HIS A 71 17.47 2.59 -5.02
N ASP A 72 18.51 2.71 -4.20
CA ASP A 72 19.03 1.60 -3.40
C ASP A 72 18.00 1.09 -2.37
N ARG A 73 17.27 2.01 -1.72
CA ARG A 73 16.16 1.64 -0.82
C ARG A 73 15.06 0.90 -1.56
N ALA A 74 14.66 1.39 -2.75
CA ALA A 74 13.63 0.75 -3.56
C ALA A 74 14.05 -0.66 -3.99
N ARG A 75 15.27 -0.79 -4.50
CA ARG A 75 15.87 -2.07 -4.89
C ARG A 75 15.91 -3.05 -3.71
N ARG A 76 16.43 -2.61 -2.57
CA ARG A 76 16.50 -3.44 -1.35
C ARG A 76 15.12 -3.91 -0.93
N ARG A 77 14.10 -3.05 -0.96
CA ARG A 77 12.73 -3.41 -0.57
C ARG A 77 12.10 -4.47 -1.47
N ILE A 78 12.49 -4.51 -2.74
CA ILE A 78 12.04 -5.51 -3.72
C ILE A 78 12.79 -6.83 -3.55
N GLU A 79 14.11 -6.78 -3.35
CA GLU A 79 14.95 -7.97 -3.19
C GLU A 79 14.81 -8.64 -1.81
N GLU A 80 14.60 -7.83 -0.77
CA GLU A 80 14.50 -8.22 0.64
C GLU A 80 13.26 -7.60 1.28
N PRO A 81 12.05 -8.07 0.89
CA PRO A 81 10.81 -7.59 1.49
C PRO A 81 10.70 -7.97 2.97
N GLU A 82 9.96 -7.17 3.72
CA GLU A 82 9.75 -7.37 5.15
C GLU A 82 8.92 -8.63 5.41
N ALA A 83 9.41 -9.47 6.34
CA ALA A 83 8.76 -10.71 6.72
C ALA A 83 7.42 -10.48 7.45
N ALA A 84 6.47 -11.39 7.25
CA ALA A 84 5.24 -11.42 8.03
C ALA A 84 5.56 -11.66 9.52
N PRO A 85 5.08 -10.80 10.43
CA PRO A 85 5.44 -10.88 11.84
C PRO A 85 4.74 -12.06 12.53
N GLY A 86 5.43 -12.69 13.49
CA GLY A 86 4.83 -13.69 14.37
C GLY A 86 4.55 -15.06 13.74
N ILE A 87 5.19 -15.37 12.60
CA ILE A 87 5.09 -16.67 11.93
C ILE A 87 6.19 -17.61 12.44
N ALA A 88 5.79 -18.70 13.09
CA ALA A 88 6.70 -19.73 13.60
C ALA A 88 6.79 -20.95 12.65
N PRO A 89 7.79 -21.82 12.78
CA PRO A 89 7.72 -23.15 12.19
C PRO A 89 6.54 -23.95 12.78
N ALA A 90 5.84 -24.72 11.95
CA ALA A 90 4.77 -25.61 12.40
C ALA A 90 5.38 -26.78 13.18
N THR A 91 4.93 -26.96 14.42
CA THR A 91 5.39 -28.06 15.31
C THR A 91 4.43 -29.23 15.34
N GLY A 92 3.22 -29.07 14.81
CA GLY A 92 2.18 -30.09 14.77
C GLY A 92 1.19 -29.82 13.66
N TRP A 93 0.47 -30.87 13.27
CA TRP A 93 -0.57 -30.80 12.25
C TRP A 93 -1.77 -29.99 12.76
N ARG A 94 -2.21 -28.99 12.00
CA ARG A 94 -3.42 -28.22 12.30
C ARG A 94 -4.18 -27.90 11.04
N THR A 95 -5.44 -28.30 10.99
CA THR A 95 -6.34 -27.99 9.87
C THR A 95 -7.55 -27.24 10.37
N ARG A 96 -7.93 -26.17 9.67
CA ARG A 96 -9.15 -25.42 9.95
C ARG A 96 -9.80 -24.88 8.69
N ARG A 97 -11.11 -24.67 8.78
CA ARG A 97 -11.89 -24.04 7.73
C ARG A 97 -11.73 -22.52 7.78
N ILE A 98 -11.62 -21.90 6.62
CA ILE A 98 -11.58 -20.46 6.41
C ILE A 98 -12.91 -20.02 5.81
N ASP A 99 -13.49 -18.97 6.37
CA ASP A 99 -14.58 -18.23 5.74
C ASP A 99 -13.97 -17.09 4.90
N PRO A 100 -13.99 -17.19 3.56
CA PRO A 100 -13.40 -16.19 2.69
C PRO A 100 -14.27 -14.95 2.50
N ALA A 101 -15.53 -14.99 2.93
CA ALA A 101 -16.50 -13.95 2.64
C ALA A 101 -16.09 -12.61 3.24
N ILE A 102 -16.28 -11.54 2.46
CA ILE A 102 -16.01 -10.17 2.85
C ILE A 102 -17.32 -9.42 3.00
N VAL A 103 -17.32 -8.43 3.89
CA VAL A 103 -18.40 -7.44 3.95
C VAL A 103 -17.89 -6.18 3.28
N VAL A 104 -18.63 -5.71 2.29
CA VAL A 104 -18.32 -4.49 1.55
C VAL A 104 -18.51 -3.29 2.48
N SER A 105 -17.48 -2.45 2.64
CA SER A 105 -17.51 -1.31 3.57
C SER A 105 -18.23 -0.08 3.03
N GLU A 106 -18.21 0.09 1.71
CA GLU A 106 -18.75 1.24 0.98
C GLU A 106 -19.34 0.76 -0.35
N ASP A 107 -20.27 1.52 -0.93
CA ASP A 107 -20.86 1.16 -2.21
C ASP A 107 -19.78 1.03 -3.28
N ILE A 108 -19.68 -0.16 -3.87
CA ILE A 108 -18.79 -0.42 -5.01
C ILE A 108 -19.52 0.03 -6.27
N LEU A 109 -18.99 1.06 -6.91
CA LEU A 109 -19.54 1.60 -8.14
C LEU A 109 -18.85 0.98 -9.36
N GLY A 110 -19.65 0.62 -10.35
CA GLY A 110 -19.18 0.21 -11.65
C GLY A 110 -18.76 1.41 -12.51
N PRO A 111 -18.20 1.16 -13.71
CA PRO A 111 -17.69 2.22 -14.58
C PRO A 111 -18.75 3.26 -15.01
N GLY A 112 -20.04 2.91 -15.01
CA GLY A 112 -21.15 3.79 -15.36
C GLY A 112 -21.82 4.47 -14.16
N GLY A 113 -21.30 4.28 -12.94
CA GLY A 113 -21.90 4.80 -11.70
C GLY A 113 -23.00 3.94 -11.11
N GLU A 114 -23.28 2.76 -11.68
CA GLU A 114 -24.17 1.76 -11.10
C GLU A 114 -23.57 1.10 -9.85
N VAL A 115 -24.41 0.78 -8.86
CA VAL A 115 -23.95 0.06 -7.66
C VAL A 115 -23.78 -1.42 -8.00
N VAL A 116 -22.52 -1.87 -8.06
CA VAL A 116 -22.15 -3.28 -8.26
C VAL A 116 -22.34 -4.09 -6.98
N ALA A 117 -22.03 -3.49 -5.83
CA ALA A 117 -22.31 -4.06 -4.53
C ALA A 117 -22.54 -2.94 -3.50
N ALA A 118 -23.64 -3.02 -2.75
CA ALA A 118 -23.94 -2.04 -1.71
C ALA A 118 -23.08 -2.25 -0.47
N ALA A 119 -22.83 -1.19 0.28
CA ALA A 119 -22.24 -1.24 1.62
C ALA A 119 -23.03 -2.21 2.52
N GLY A 120 -22.32 -3.02 3.29
CA GLY A 120 -22.88 -4.07 4.13
C GLY A 120 -23.15 -5.40 3.40
N THR A 121 -23.01 -5.46 2.07
CA THR A 121 -23.18 -6.72 1.33
C THR A 121 -22.08 -7.70 1.70
N ARG A 122 -22.47 -8.91 2.10
CA ARG A 122 -21.54 -10.02 2.32
C ARG A 122 -21.37 -10.81 1.03
N ILE A 123 -20.12 -10.91 0.55
CA ILE A 123 -19.77 -11.55 -0.72
C ILE A 123 -18.76 -12.65 -0.46
N ASP A 124 -19.04 -13.88 -0.91
CA ASP A 124 -18.04 -14.93 -1.03
C ASP A 124 -17.37 -14.85 -2.42
N PRO A 125 -16.07 -14.54 -2.51
CA PRO A 125 -15.36 -14.51 -3.79
C PRO A 125 -15.42 -15.84 -4.56
N PHE A 126 -15.57 -16.97 -3.86
CA PHE A 126 -15.55 -18.30 -4.46
C PHE A 126 -16.90 -18.75 -5.04
N GLU A 127 -17.99 -18.01 -4.80
CA GLU A 127 -19.24 -18.17 -5.55
C GLU A 127 -19.10 -17.72 -7.01
N HIS A 128 -18.16 -16.82 -7.28
CA HIS A 128 -17.93 -16.25 -8.61
C HIS A 128 -16.60 -16.65 -9.25
N ALA A 129 -15.60 -17.07 -8.46
CA ALA A 129 -14.29 -17.49 -8.96
C ALA A 129 -13.71 -18.66 -8.16
N THR A 130 -13.55 -19.83 -8.78
CA THR A 130 -13.00 -21.01 -8.10
C THR A 130 -11.47 -20.94 -7.98
N LEU A 131 -10.94 -21.37 -6.84
CA LEU A 131 -9.49 -21.55 -6.68
C LEU A 131 -9.04 -22.78 -7.49
N THR A 132 -8.32 -22.56 -8.60
CA THR A 132 -7.86 -23.64 -9.49
C THR A 132 -6.55 -24.30 -9.07
N ARG A 133 -5.82 -23.68 -8.12
CA ARG A 133 -4.52 -24.13 -7.62
C ARG A 133 -4.41 -23.87 -6.14
N ASP A 134 -3.77 -24.77 -5.41
CA ASP A 134 -3.51 -24.53 -3.99
C ASP A 134 -2.57 -23.34 -3.81
N VAL A 135 -2.57 -22.77 -2.61
CA VAL A 135 -1.63 -21.73 -2.21
C VAL A 135 -0.79 -22.26 -1.06
N LEU A 136 0.52 -22.38 -1.28
CA LEU A 136 1.49 -22.79 -0.28
C LEU A 136 2.08 -21.54 0.35
N PHE A 137 2.05 -21.46 1.67
CA PHE A 137 2.70 -20.41 2.45
C PHE A 137 3.94 -20.99 3.12
N VAL A 138 5.11 -20.40 2.83
CA VAL A 138 6.39 -20.88 3.33
C VAL A 138 7.29 -19.73 3.82
N ASP A 139 8.20 -20.04 4.74
CA ASP A 139 9.34 -19.21 5.07
C ASP A 139 10.49 -19.51 4.11
N GLY A 140 10.74 -18.61 3.15
CA GLY A 140 11.79 -18.75 2.14
C GLY A 140 13.22 -18.68 2.69
N ARG A 141 13.40 -18.45 4.00
CA ARG A 141 14.69 -18.57 4.69
C ARG A 141 14.98 -19.99 5.16
N ARG A 142 13.97 -20.87 5.18
CA ARG A 142 14.10 -22.27 5.60
C ARG A 142 14.12 -23.19 4.38
N GLU A 143 15.28 -23.76 4.09
CA GLU A 143 15.47 -24.60 2.90
C GLU A 143 14.55 -25.82 2.87
N ALA A 144 14.26 -26.42 4.03
CA ALA A 144 13.33 -27.55 4.12
C ALA A 144 11.91 -27.19 3.64
N GLU A 145 11.42 -25.98 3.97
CA GLU A 145 10.10 -25.51 3.51
C GLU A 145 10.09 -25.20 2.01
N VAL A 146 11.18 -24.61 1.50
CA VAL A 146 11.34 -24.34 0.07
C VAL A 146 11.38 -25.65 -0.72
N ALA A 147 12.16 -26.63 -0.28
CA ALA A 147 12.25 -27.95 -0.90
C ALA A 147 10.88 -28.65 -0.90
N TRP A 148 10.19 -28.66 0.24
CA TRP A 148 8.84 -29.22 0.33
C TRP A 148 7.84 -28.53 -0.63
N ALA A 149 7.90 -27.20 -0.76
CA ALA A 149 7.02 -26.48 -1.68
C ALA A 149 7.33 -26.74 -3.16
N LEU A 150 8.60 -26.99 -3.48
CA LEU A 150 9.03 -27.36 -4.83
C LEU A 150 8.57 -28.78 -5.19
N ASP A 151 8.65 -29.72 -4.25
CA ASP A 151 8.25 -31.13 -4.42
C ASP A 151 6.74 -31.37 -4.24
N TYR A 152 5.98 -30.31 -4.01
CA TYR A 152 4.53 -30.40 -3.80
C TYR A 152 3.82 -30.99 -5.03
N ALA A 153 3.12 -32.12 -4.82
CA ALA A 153 2.61 -32.96 -5.91
C ALA A 153 1.50 -32.33 -6.76
N ARG A 154 0.81 -31.30 -6.27
CA ARG A 154 -0.34 -30.69 -6.95
C ARG A 154 -0.01 -29.29 -7.48
N PRO A 155 -0.71 -28.81 -8.53
CA PRO A 155 -0.52 -27.45 -9.01
C PRO A 155 -0.77 -26.42 -7.90
N ALA A 156 0.26 -25.64 -7.56
CA ALA A 156 0.19 -24.67 -6.49
C ALA A 156 0.95 -23.38 -6.78
N LYS A 157 0.54 -22.29 -6.14
CA LYS A 157 1.29 -21.04 -6.05
C LYS A 157 2.10 -21.05 -4.75
N ILE A 158 3.40 -20.75 -4.84
CA ILE A 158 4.26 -20.63 -3.66
C ILE A 158 4.30 -19.16 -3.25
N VAL A 159 3.82 -18.86 -2.05
CA VAL A 159 3.79 -17.53 -1.44
C VAL A 159 4.73 -17.52 -0.24
N LEU A 160 5.71 -16.64 -0.29
CA LEU A 160 6.66 -16.44 0.79
C LEU A 160 6.07 -15.50 1.84
N LEU A 161 6.19 -15.88 3.10
CA LEU A 161 5.95 -15.02 4.25
C LEU A 161 7.23 -14.37 4.77
N ALA A 162 8.40 -14.89 4.38
CA ALA A 162 9.71 -14.32 4.65
C ALA A 162 10.73 -14.80 3.61
N GLY A 163 11.84 -14.08 3.46
CA GLY A 163 12.94 -14.45 2.55
C GLY A 163 12.99 -13.63 1.27
N ARG A 164 13.81 -14.07 0.32
CA ARG A 164 14.16 -13.33 -0.91
C ARG A 164 13.51 -13.98 -2.14
N PRO A 165 12.33 -13.51 -2.59
CA PRO A 165 11.58 -14.17 -3.67
C PRO A 165 12.35 -14.18 -4.99
N LEU A 166 12.99 -13.07 -5.36
CA LEU A 166 13.73 -12.97 -6.63
C LEU A 166 14.95 -13.90 -6.67
N ASP A 167 15.62 -14.11 -5.54
CA ASP A 167 16.75 -15.05 -5.45
C ASP A 167 16.26 -16.49 -5.62
N LEU A 168 15.18 -16.85 -4.94
CA LEU A 168 14.56 -18.17 -5.07
C LEU A 168 14.06 -18.43 -6.50
N MET A 169 13.47 -17.43 -7.16
CA MET A 169 13.07 -17.50 -8.57
C MET A 169 14.26 -17.76 -9.49
N ARG A 170 15.36 -17.02 -9.31
CA ARG A 170 16.60 -17.20 -10.10
C ARG A 170 17.24 -18.57 -9.89
N ARG A 171 17.26 -19.07 -8.65
CA ARG A 171 17.86 -20.36 -8.31
C ARG A 171 17.06 -21.57 -8.81
N HIS A 172 15.74 -21.50 -8.70
CA HIS A 172 14.88 -22.67 -8.97
C HIS A 172 14.13 -22.59 -10.30
N GLY A 173 14.19 -21.46 -11.01
CA GLY A 173 13.51 -21.27 -12.29
C GLY A 173 11.97 -21.34 -12.19
N ARG A 174 11.41 -21.14 -10.99
CA ARG A 174 9.97 -21.22 -10.70
C ARG A 174 9.46 -19.93 -10.06
N PRO A 175 8.21 -19.52 -10.31
CA PRO A 175 7.65 -18.34 -9.66
C PRO A 175 7.51 -18.52 -8.14
N PHE A 176 8.06 -17.57 -7.39
CA PHE A 176 7.79 -17.37 -5.96
C PHE A 176 7.12 -16.01 -5.79
N PHE A 177 5.96 -16.01 -5.16
CA PHE A 177 5.24 -14.78 -4.80
C PHE A 177 5.61 -14.38 -3.37
N PHE A 178 5.32 -13.15 -2.99
CA PHE A 178 5.56 -12.66 -1.62
C PHE A 178 4.28 -12.01 -1.08
N ASP A 179 3.93 -12.31 0.17
CA ASP A 179 2.79 -11.67 0.84
C ASP A 179 3.16 -10.28 1.36
N LEU A 180 3.19 -9.30 0.46
CA LEU A 180 3.57 -7.93 0.79
C LEU A 180 2.63 -7.33 1.85
N GLY A 181 3.20 -6.93 2.97
CA GLY A 181 2.46 -6.38 4.11
C GLY A 181 1.64 -7.43 4.88
N ALA A 182 1.97 -8.72 4.74
CA ALA A 182 1.33 -9.83 5.46
C ALA A 182 -0.21 -9.86 5.30
N ARG A 183 -0.73 -9.50 4.12
CA ARG A 183 -2.17 -9.36 3.88
C ARG A 183 -2.87 -10.71 3.89
N LEU A 184 -2.29 -11.72 3.25
CA LEU A 184 -2.84 -13.08 3.22
C LEU A 184 -2.62 -13.78 4.57
N ALA A 185 -1.43 -13.65 5.16
CA ALA A 185 -1.12 -14.19 6.48
C ALA A 185 -2.07 -13.63 7.55
N GLY A 186 -2.31 -12.31 7.54
CA GLY A 186 -3.27 -11.66 8.43
C GLY A 186 -4.71 -12.08 8.15
N ARG A 187 -5.16 -12.00 6.90
CA ARG A 187 -6.54 -12.36 6.51
C ARG A 187 -6.89 -13.80 6.84
N PHE A 188 -5.98 -14.73 6.57
CA PHE A 188 -6.20 -16.13 6.88
C PHE A 188 -5.79 -16.50 8.29
N ALA A 189 -5.25 -15.58 9.09
CA ALA A 189 -4.74 -15.81 10.45
C ALA A 189 -3.68 -16.94 10.52
N ILE A 190 -2.78 -16.99 9.55
CA ILE A 190 -1.67 -17.97 9.50
C ILE A 190 -0.76 -17.70 10.70
N ARG A 191 -0.44 -18.74 11.47
CA ARG A 191 0.45 -18.62 12.63
C ARG A 191 1.74 -19.41 12.47
N ALA A 192 1.71 -20.44 11.63
CA ALA A 192 2.90 -21.23 11.36
C ALA A 192 3.07 -21.60 9.88
N THR A 193 4.32 -21.86 9.49
CA THR A 193 4.69 -22.37 8.18
C THR A 193 5.44 -23.71 8.28
N PRO A 194 5.37 -24.55 7.24
CA PRO A 194 4.58 -24.37 6.03
C PRO A 194 3.08 -24.53 6.26
N ALA A 195 2.29 -23.82 5.46
CA ALA A 195 0.84 -23.95 5.45
C ALA A 195 0.29 -24.08 4.03
N VAL A 196 -0.81 -24.81 3.88
CA VAL A 196 -1.49 -25.00 2.59
C VAL A 196 -2.91 -24.49 2.68
N LEU A 197 -3.30 -23.63 1.74
CA LEU A 197 -4.67 -23.22 1.52
C LEU A 197 -5.24 -23.93 0.29
N ALA A 198 -6.32 -24.68 0.51
CA ALA A 198 -6.96 -25.56 -0.45
C ALA A 198 -8.47 -25.30 -0.53
N HIS A 199 -9.08 -25.44 -1.70
CA HIS A 199 -10.54 -25.33 -1.87
C HIS A 199 -11.18 -26.71 -2.03
N GLY A 200 -12.21 -27.00 -1.21
CA GLY A 200 -13.07 -28.19 -1.35
C GLY A 200 -12.47 -29.52 -0.89
N HIS A 201 -11.22 -29.57 -0.43
CA HIS A 201 -10.60 -30.79 0.10
C HIS A 201 -9.73 -30.49 1.32
N ALA A 202 -10.11 -31.04 2.47
CA ALA A 202 -9.26 -31.05 3.67
C ALA A 202 -8.30 -32.25 3.70
N GLN A 203 -8.68 -33.35 3.04
CA GLN A 203 -8.15 -34.70 3.31
C GLN A 203 -6.91 -35.10 2.50
N ALA A 204 -6.30 -34.20 1.72
CA ALA A 204 -5.20 -34.56 0.82
C ALA A 204 -3.80 -34.55 1.47
N PHE A 205 -3.68 -34.24 2.77
CA PHE A 205 -2.38 -34.04 3.43
C PHE A 205 -2.11 -35.10 4.52
N GLY A 206 -1.67 -36.30 4.12
CA GLY A 206 -1.18 -37.34 5.04
C GLY A 206 -2.18 -37.75 6.14
N ASN A 207 -1.72 -38.38 7.22
CA ASN A 207 -2.53 -38.82 8.37
C ASN A 207 -3.16 -37.66 9.19
N ALA A 208 -3.56 -36.56 8.55
CA ALA A 208 -4.39 -35.55 9.18
C ALA A 208 -5.73 -36.20 9.57
N PRO A 209 -6.16 -36.10 10.85
CA PRO A 209 -7.42 -36.68 11.28
C PRO A 209 -8.56 -36.07 10.45
N ALA A 210 -9.45 -36.92 9.95
CA ALA A 210 -10.60 -36.50 9.17
C ALA A 210 -11.41 -35.44 9.95
N PRO A 211 -11.88 -34.36 9.31
CA PRO A 211 -12.73 -33.37 9.98
C PRO A 211 -14.09 -34.03 10.26
N GLY A 212 -14.23 -34.63 11.45
CA GLY A 212 -15.40 -35.45 11.76
C GLY A 212 -15.53 -36.00 13.18
N SER A 213 -14.88 -35.43 14.21
CA SER A 213 -15.16 -35.80 15.61
C SER A 213 -15.38 -34.62 16.55
N VAL A 214 -15.70 -33.43 16.02
CA VAL A 214 -16.25 -32.34 16.84
C VAL A 214 -17.74 -32.22 16.49
N PRO A 215 -18.66 -32.68 17.35
CA PRO A 215 -20.08 -32.44 17.14
C PRO A 215 -20.33 -30.94 17.33
N GLY A 216 -20.53 -30.23 16.23
CA GLY A 216 -21.07 -28.88 16.25
C GLY A 216 -22.50 -28.94 16.75
N ARG A 217 -22.74 -28.34 17.92
CA ARG A 217 -24.07 -27.82 18.26
C ARG A 217 -24.48 -26.88 17.14
N ASP A 218 -25.73 -27.01 16.71
CA ASP A 218 -26.42 -26.17 15.72
C ASP A 218 -26.27 -26.67 14.28
N GLY A 219 -27.19 -27.59 13.93
CA GLY A 219 -27.38 -28.14 12.59
C GLY A 219 -27.87 -27.09 11.61
N ILE A 220 -26.93 -26.41 10.95
CA ILE A 220 -27.19 -25.65 9.72
C ILE A 220 -26.56 -26.43 8.56
N ALA A 221 -27.39 -26.83 7.61
CA ALA A 221 -27.00 -27.54 6.39
C ALA A 221 -25.91 -26.75 5.63
N MET A 222 -24.78 -27.40 5.36
CA MET A 222 -23.57 -26.81 4.80
C MET A 222 -23.58 -26.78 3.27
N GLY A 223 -23.24 -25.61 2.69
CA GLY A 223 -22.99 -25.44 1.25
C GLY A 223 -21.71 -26.13 0.79
N ALA A 224 -21.74 -26.66 -0.43
CA ALA A 224 -20.64 -27.35 -1.10
C ALA A 224 -19.59 -26.35 -1.61
N GLY A 225 -18.61 -25.98 -0.78
CA GLY A 225 -17.49 -25.13 -1.19
C GLY A 225 -16.86 -24.41 0.00
N GLY A 226 -15.66 -24.81 0.42
CA GLY A 226 -15.01 -24.23 1.58
C GLY A 226 -13.50 -24.21 1.42
N LEU A 227 -12.86 -23.15 1.91
CA LEU A 227 -11.41 -23.08 2.01
C LEU A 227 -10.92 -23.78 3.28
N TRP A 228 -9.85 -24.53 3.14
CA TRP A 228 -9.16 -25.22 4.23
C TRP A 228 -7.73 -24.75 4.31
N LEU A 229 -7.29 -24.36 5.50
CA LEU A 229 -5.90 -24.07 5.80
C LEU A 229 -5.33 -25.20 6.66
N THR A 230 -4.20 -25.77 6.22
CA THR A 230 -3.48 -26.82 6.95
C THR A 230 -2.04 -26.40 7.21
N GLU A 231 -1.64 -26.29 8.48
CA GLU A 231 -0.25 -26.12 8.92
C GLU A 231 0.39 -27.50 9.08
N ILE A 232 1.58 -27.68 8.51
CA ILE A 232 2.22 -29.00 8.34
C ILE A 232 3.59 -28.98 9.01
N PRO A 233 3.85 -29.81 10.03
CA PRO A 233 5.19 -29.93 10.60
C PRO A 233 6.10 -30.66 9.61
N LEU A 234 7.06 -29.94 9.06
CA LEU A 234 8.25 -30.58 8.51
C LEU A 234 9.15 -30.81 9.71
N GLY A 235 9.24 -32.04 10.22
CA GLY A 235 10.22 -32.35 11.25
C GLY A 235 11.61 -31.90 10.82
N ASP A 236 12.52 -31.66 11.76
CA ASP A 236 13.94 -31.47 11.44
C ASP A 236 14.34 -32.61 10.49
N ALA A 237 14.74 -32.26 9.27
CA ALA A 237 14.90 -33.20 8.18
C ALA A 237 15.69 -34.45 8.65
N PRO A 238 15.17 -35.68 8.50
CA PRO A 238 15.96 -36.84 8.88
C PRO A 238 17.14 -36.95 7.90
N SER A 239 18.35 -37.00 8.47
CA SER A 239 19.60 -37.30 7.77
C SER A 239 19.43 -38.51 6.85
N GLU A 240 19.49 -38.30 5.53
CA GLU A 240 19.97 -39.15 4.42
C GLU A 240 19.88 -40.70 4.45
N LYS A 241 19.13 -41.33 5.37
CA LYS A 241 19.06 -42.80 5.50
C LYS A 241 17.66 -43.41 5.39
N THR A 242 16.59 -42.62 5.39
CA THR A 242 15.22 -43.18 5.42
C THR A 242 14.58 -43.35 4.02
N SER A 243 15.18 -42.81 2.96
CA SER A 243 14.60 -42.92 1.60
C SER A 243 14.77 -44.31 0.96
N ALA A 244 15.68 -45.16 1.46
CA ALA A 244 15.90 -46.50 0.92
C ALA A 244 14.97 -47.57 1.51
N ASP A 245 14.51 -47.40 2.75
CA ASP A 245 13.73 -48.43 3.45
C ASP A 245 12.22 -48.34 3.20
N LEU A 246 11.72 -47.19 2.73
CA LEU A 246 10.28 -46.97 2.49
C LEU A 246 9.78 -47.47 1.11
N PHE A 247 10.68 -47.82 0.19
CA PHE A 247 10.31 -48.29 -1.16
C PHE A 247 10.52 -49.79 -1.41
N HIS A 248 11.06 -50.56 -0.46
CA HIS A 248 11.30 -52.00 -0.64
C HIS A 248 10.31 -52.94 0.07
N SER A 249 9.33 -52.42 0.83
CA SER A 249 8.35 -53.27 1.55
C SER A 249 6.97 -53.38 0.87
N THR A 250 6.89 -53.44 -0.46
CA THR A 250 5.62 -53.66 -1.20
C THR A 250 5.71 -54.66 -2.35
N ASN A 251 6.70 -55.57 -2.35
CA ASN A 251 6.79 -56.58 -3.42
C ASN A 251 6.96 -58.05 -2.97
N ASP A 252 6.42 -58.42 -1.81
CA ASP A 252 6.41 -59.84 -1.41
C ASP A 252 5.08 -60.32 -0.82
N ARG A 253 3.97 -60.06 -1.51
CA ARG A 253 2.71 -60.80 -1.32
C ARG A 253 1.87 -60.82 -2.58
N ARG A 254 2.37 -61.47 -3.65
CA ARG A 254 1.51 -62.04 -4.70
C ARG A 254 2.22 -63.19 -5.40
N LYS A 255 1.89 -64.43 -5.00
CA LYS A 255 1.63 -65.56 -5.90
C LYS A 255 0.88 -66.67 -5.13
N PRO A 256 0.10 -67.49 -5.85
CA PRO A 256 -1.14 -68.09 -5.36
C PRO A 256 -0.96 -69.21 -4.34
#